data_AF-A0A0D7B113-F1
#
_entry.id   AF-A0A0D7B113-F1
#
_cell.length_a   1.000
_cell.length_b   1.000
_cell.length_c   1.000
_cell.angle_alpha   90.00
_cell.angle_beta   90.00
_cell.angle_gamma   90.00
#
_symmetry.space_group_name_H-M   'P 1'
#
loop_
_entity.id
_entity.type
_entity.pdbx_description
1 polymer ?
#
loop_
_entity_poly.entity_id
_entity_poly.type
_entity_poly.pdbx_seq_one_letter_code
_entity_poly.pdbx_strand_id
1 'polypeptide(L)'
;MITLLHLCYPAYLSKNKIVHEHIDGALMKALDKYLMEGVFEYMKEIIEDDNMVKKNPLKIYAIARNLGWDDLTRRAAREALKFGILTAEPIPELKLISGHEYQLLIRYFSACSTAVTRFLRPAVLNNTQRILARNRIPEHIAQSVFACSPSSQPSYSKNQTCSHTGCYIIVGTDINHRTSHMMHAWFVDYIREIFEDVSLRPGHGVIISPTKIEEILIKAETQCATQKPTAVRALLEWLNTEIDYIINQVTLEL
;
A
#
# COMPACT_ATOMS: atom_id res chain seq x y z
N MET A 1 -23.39 18.32 18.88
CA MET A 1 -24.58 19.17 18.67
C MET A 1 -24.28 20.68 18.66
N ILE A 2 -23.22 21.16 19.31
CA ILE A 2 -22.84 22.60 19.35
C ILE A 2 -22.21 23.09 18.02
N THR A 3 -21.73 22.17 17.18
CA THR A 3 -20.96 22.46 15.96
C THR A 3 -21.76 23.14 14.84
N LEU A 4 -23.06 22.81 14.70
CA LEU A 4 -23.90 23.37 13.62
C LEU A 4 -24.19 24.87 13.83
N LEU A 5 -24.49 25.27 15.07
CA LEU A 5 -24.75 26.66 15.39
C LEU A 5 -23.50 27.52 15.18
N HIS A 6 -22.33 27.03 15.54
CA HIS A 6 -21.07 27.76 15.29
C HIS A 6 -20.79 27.98 13.79
N LEU A 7 -21.28 27.12 12.90
CA LEU A 7 -21.16 27.32 11.45
C LEU A 7 -22.08 28.44 10.93
N CYS A 8 -23.19 28.71 11.62
CA CYS A 8 -24.14 29.77 11.27
C CYS A 8 -23.70 31.16 11.78
N TYR A 9 -22.70 31.25 12.65
CA TYR A 9 -22.22 32.51 13.23
C TYR A 9 -20.73 32.75 12.89
N PRO A 10 -20.44 33.50 11.81
CA PRO A 10 -19.08 33.69 11.27
C PRO A 10 -18.07 34.29 12.26
N ALA A 11 -18.54 35.00 13.29
CA ALA A 11 -17.70 35.65 14.29
C ALA A 11 -16.85 34.66 15.13
N TYR A 12 -17.20 33.37 15.15
CA TYR A 12 -16.51 32.33 15.92
C TYR A 12 -15.77 31.31 15.06
N LEU A 13 -15.78 31.45 13.73
CA LEU A 13 -14.96 30.65 12.80
C LEU A 13 -13.49 31.11 12.80
N SER A 14 -12.95 31.46 13.98
CA SER A 14 -11.54 31.79 14.10
C SER A 14 -10.72 30.50 14.03
N LYS A 15 -9.99 30.34 12.91
CA LYS A 15 -8.94 29.34 12.63
C LYS A 15 -9.39 27.88 12.68
N ASN A 16 -9.62 27.26 11.52
CA ASN A 16 -9.25 25.91 11.03
C ASN A 16 -9.22 24.68 11.97
N LYS A 17 -9.51 24.77 13.26
CA LYS A 17 -9.33 23.72 14.26
C LYS A 17 -10.63 22.97 14.57
N ILE A 18 -11.78 23.64 14.45
CA ILE A 18 -13.08 23.01 14.75
C ILE A 18 -13.39 21.95 13.69
N VAL A 19 -12.97 22.16 12.44
CA VAL A 19 -13.45 21.39 11.31
C VAL A 19 -12.77 20.01 11.20
N HIS A 20 -11.44 19.93 11.25
CA HIS A 20 -10.75 18.65 11.00
C HIS A 20 -11.02 17.56 12.06
N GLU A 21 -11.18 17.93 13.33
CA GLU A 21 -11.38 16.96 14.43
C GLU A 21 -12.86 16.59 14.65
N HIS A 22 -13.80 17.49 14.33
CA HIS A 22 -15.23 17.33 14.67
C HIS A 22 -16.13 17.08 13.45
N ILE A 23 -15.58 16.87 12.25
CA ILE A 23 -16.38 16.33 11.14
C ILE A 23 -16.83 14.93 11.52
N ASP A 24 -18.13 14.76 11.74
CA ASP A 24 -18.81 13.48 11.91
C ASP A 24 -19.93 13.33 10.86
N GLY A 25 -20.38 12.09 10.63
CA GLY A 25 -21.45 11.85 9.66
C GLY A 25 -22.80 12.42 10.08
N ALA A 26 -22.99 12.68 11.38
CA ALA A 26 -24.20 13.33 11.91
C ALA A 26 -24.26 14.81 11.51
N LEU A 27 -23.13 15.52 11.56
CA LEU A 27 -22.99 16.90 11.10
C LEU A 27 -23.26 16.98 9.60
N MET A 28 -22.67 16.10 8.78
CA MET A 28 -22.90 16.10 7.34
C MET A 28 -24.38 15.85 6.99
N LYS A 29 -25.03 14.89 7.66
CA LYS A 29 -26.48 14.66 7.50
C LYS A 29 -27.31 15.86 7.96
N ALA A 30 -26.89 16.57 9.01
CA ALA A 30 -27.57 17.77 9.46
C ALA A 30 -27.42 18.91 8.45
N LEU A 31 -26.23 19.11 7.89
CA LEU A 31 -25.98 20.13 6.86
C LEU A 31 -26.84 19.90 5.62
N ASP A 32 -26.94 18.66 5.17
CA ASP A 32 -27.83 18.25 4.07
C ASP A 32 -29.31 18.48 4.43
N LYS A 33 -29.75 18.02 5.61
CA LYS A 33 -31.13 18.19 6.09
C LYS A 33 -31.57 19.65 6.21
N TYR A 34 -30.67 20.55 6.62
CA TYR A 34 -30.97 21.97 6.80
C TYR A 34 -30.62 22.83 5.57
N LEU A 35 -30.31 22.21 4.42
CA LEU A 35 -30.01 22.88 3.16
C LEU A 35 -28.88 23.93 3.29
N MET A 36 -27.87 23.61 4.11
CA MET A 36 -26.70 24.47 4.31
C MET A 36 -25.64 24.19 3.22
N GLU A 37 -26.03 24.34 1.96
CA GLU A 37 -25.27 23.91 0.77
C GLU A 37 -23.83 24.44 0.76
N GLY A 38 -23.61 25.75 0.97
CA GLY A 38 -22.27 26.33 0.96
C GLY A 38 -21.34 25.78 2.06
N VAL A 39 -21.90 25.42 3.22
CA VAL A 39 -21.13 24.81 4.31
C VAL A 39 -20.92 23.32 4.03
N PHE A 40 -21.89 22.65 3.42
CA PHE A 40 -21.78 21.25 3.00
C PHE A 40 -20.67 21.06 1.96
N GLU A 41 -20.60 21.92 0.94
CA GLU A 41 -19.55 21.91 -0.08
C GLU A 41 -18.17 22.18 0.53
N TYR A 42 -18.06 23.20 1.38
CA TYR A 42 -16.80 23.49 2.09
C TYR A 42 -16.33 22.30 2.95
N MET A 43 -17.24 21.63 3.65
CA MET A 43 -16.91 20.45 4.45
C MET A 43 -16.53 19.26 3.56
N LYS A 44 -17.20 19.09 2.43
CA LYS A 44 -16.85 18.07 1.44
C LYS A 44 -15.45 18.28 0.91
N GLU A 45 -15.07 19.50 0.55
CA GLU A 45 -13.70 19.84 0.11
C GLU A 45 -12.65 19.46 1.17
N ILE A 46 -12.94 19.72 2.45
CA ILE A 46 -12.03 19.35 3.54
C ILE A 46 -11.94 17.83 3.72
N ILE A 47 -13.03 17.10 3.55
CA ILE A 47 -13.04 15.63 3.63
C ILE A 47 -12.31 15.02 2.43
N GLU A 48 -12.44 15.63 1.26
CA GLU A 48 -11.78 15.21 0.03
C GLU A 48 -10.29 15.53 -0.02
N ASP A 49 -9.77 16.37 0.89
CA ASP A 49 -8.34 16.63 1.04
C ASP A 49 -7.58 15.30 1.28
N ASP A 50 -6.61 15.01 0.41
CA ASP A 50 -5.78 13.82 0.45
C ASP A 50 -5.10 13.63 1.82
N ASN A 51 -4.79 14.72 2.52
CA ASN A 51 -4.21 14.65 3.86
C ASN A 51 -5.18 14.04 4.88
N MET A 52 -6.48 14.32 4.76
CA MET A 52 -7.52 13.78 5.64
C MET A 52 -7.77 12.31 5.34
N VAL A 53 -7.82 11.94 4.06
CA VAL A 53 -7.99 10.54 3.63
C VAL A 53 -6.83 9.68 4.13
N LYS A 54 -5.59 10.17 4.02
CA LYS A 54 -4.40 9.44 4.50
C LYS A 54 -4.35 9.30 6.01
N LYS A 55 -4.80 10.30 6.77
CA LYS A 55 -4.76 10.28 8.24
C LYS A 55 -5.79 9.34 8.84
N ASN A 56 -7.03 9.36 8.34
CA ASN A 56 -8.14 8.62 8.93
C ASN A 56 -9.02 7.92 7.87
N PRO A 57 -8.47 6.99 7.07
CA PRO A 57 -9.18 6.43 5.92
C PRO A 57 -10.45 5.66 6.30
N LEU A 58 -10.47 4.96 7.44
CA LEU A 58 -11.67 4.24 7.92
C LEU A 58 -12.82 5.19 8.27
N LYS A 59 -12.48 6.33 8.89
CA LYS A 59 -13.45 7.38 9.21
C LYS A 59 -14.04 7.98 7.95
N ILE A 60 -13.18 8.34 6.99
CA ILE A 60 -13.62 8.89 5.71
C ILE A 60 -14.46 7.88 4.93
N TYR A 61 -14.07 6.59 4.93
CA TYR A 61 -14.84 5.52 4.31
C TYR A 61 -16.26 5.45 4.87
N ALA A 62 -16.42 5.41 6.20
CA ALA A 62 -17.72 5.29 6.82
C ALA A 62 -18.62 6.51 6.53
N ILE A 63 -18.04 7.73 6.55
CA ILE A 63 -18.77 8.96 6.22
C ILE A 63 -19.17 8.98 4.74
N ALA A 64 -18.21 8.76 3.83
CA ALA A 64 -18.43 8.79 2.39
C ALA A 64 -19.46 7.74 1.96
N ARG A 65 -19.38 6.53 2.52
CA ARG A 65 -20.31 5.44 2.24
C ARG A 65 -21.73 5.79 2.66
N ASN A 66 -21.90 6.30 3.87
CA ASN A 66 -23.20 6.72 4.40
C ASN A 66 -23.80 7.93 3.65
N LEU A 67 -22.98 8.74 2.96
CA LEU A 67 -23.42 9.87 2.13
C LEU A 67 -23.52 9.52 0.63
N GLY A 68 -23.20 8.29 0.22
CA GLY A 68 -23.24 7.88 -1.20
C GLY A 68 -22.13 8.49 -2.07
N TRP A 69 -21.00 8.89 -1.49
CA TRP A 69 -19.86 9.45 -2.22
C TRP A 69 -18.93 8.36 -2.73
N ASP A 70 -19.37 7.61 -3.73
CA ASP A 70 -18.72 6.38 -4.20
C ASP A 70 -17.23 6.51 -4.54
N ASP A 71 -16.83 7.61 -5.18
CA ASP A 71 -15.43 7.83 -5.55
C ASP A 71 -14.54 8.09 -4.34
N LEU A 72 -15.05 8.81 -3.34
CA LEU A 72 -14.35 9.01 -2.07
C LEU A 72 -14.34 7.73 -1.23
N THR A 73 -15.44 6.96 -1.25
CA THR A 73 -15.52 5.64 -0.61
C THR A 73 -14.45 4.70 -1.17
N ARG A 74 -14.30 4.62 -2.50
CA ARG A 74 -13.24 3.82 -3.15
C ARG A 74 -11.84 4.29 -2.79
N ARG A 75 -11.59 5.60 -2.81
CA ARG A 75 -10.28 6.17 -2.42
C ARG A 75 -9.94 5.88 -0.96
N ALA A 76 -10.90 6.09 -0.05
CA ALA A 76 -10.72 5.84 1.37
C ALA A 76 -10.51 4.35 1.67
N ALA A 77 -11.23 3.44 1.00
CA ALA A 77 -11.04 2.00 1.13
C ALA A 77 -9.63 1.57 0.69
N ARG A 78 -9.07 2.18 -0.36
CA ARG A 78 -7.70 1.93 -0.81
C ARG A 78 -6.66 2.40 0.20
N GLU A 79 -6.83 3.61 0.74
CA GLU A 79 -5.93 4.13 1.77
C GLU A 79 -6.02 3.31 3.07
N ALA A 80 -7.20 2.76 3.41
CA ALA A 80 -7.38 1.87 4.56
C ALA A 80 -6.56 0.57 4.45
N LEU A 81 -6.17 0.14 3.23
CA LEU A 81 -5.31 -1.04 3.04
C LEU A 81 -3.93 -0.90 3.71
N LYS A 82 -3.47 0.34 3.97
CA LYS A 82 -2.18 0.63 4.58
C LYS A 82 -2.18 0.46 6.10
N PHE A 83 -3.33 0.63 6.76
CA PHE A 83 -3.44 0.68 8.21
C PHE A 83 -3.86 -0.65 8.84
N GLY A 84 -4.42 -1.57 8.05
CA GLY A 84 -4.85 -2.88 8.52
C GLY A 84 -6.19 -2.77 9.25
N ILE A 85 -7.27 -3.11 8.56
CA ILE A 85 -8.64 -2.93 9.07
C ILE A 85 -8.91 -3.79 10.30
N LEU A 86 -8.26 -4.97 10.37
CA LEU A 86 -8.42 -5.92 11.48
C LEU A 86 -7.73 -5.48 12.77
N THR A 87 -6.73 -4.61 12.67
CA THR A 87 -5.92 -4.12 13.80
C THR A 87 -6.26 -2.69 14.20
N ALA A 88 -7.13 -2.03 13.43
CA ALA A 88 -7.50 -0.64 13.68
C ALA A 88 -8.38 -0.49 14.92
N GLU A 89 -8.22 0.63 15.61
CA GLU A 89 -9.08 0.98 16.74
C GLU A 89 -10.52 1.22 16.29
N PRO A 90 -11.51 0.83 17.11
CA PRO A 90 -12.91 1.06 16.80
C PRO A 90 -13.23 2.55 16.82
N ILE A 91 -13.61 3.08 15.65
CA ILE A 91 -14.02 4.48 15.49
C ILE A 91 -15.55 4.63 15.61
N PRO A 92 -16.04 5.76 16.15
CA PRO A 92 -17.48 5.97 16.31
C PRO A 92 -18.22 6.04 14.96
N GLU A 93 -17.57 6.45 13.88
CA GLU A 93 -18.15 6.59 12.55
C GLU A 93 -18.54 5.25 11.91
N LEU A 94 -18.00 4.11 12.38
CA LEU A 94 -18.45 2.79 11.93
C LEU A 94 -19.93 2.53 12.25
N LYS A 95 -20.52 3.23 13.23
CA LYS A 95 -21.96 3.16 13.52
C LYS A 95 -22.83 3.76 12.41
N LEU A 96 -22.24 4.52 11.49
CA LEU A 96 -22.96 5.14 10.38
C LEU A 96 -23.26 4.15 9.25
N ILE A 97 -22.49 3.06 9.16
CA ILE A 97 -22.63 2.03 8.13
C ILE A 97 -23.28 0.78 8.70
N SER A 98 -23.96 0.04 7.84
CA SER A 98 -24.52 -1.27 8.17
C SER A 98 -23.41 -2.32 8.28
N GLY A 99 -23.70 -3.40 9.01
CA GLY A 99 -22.79 -4.57 9.06
C GLY A 99 -22.50 -5.17 7.68
N HIS A 100 -23.45 -5.06 6.75
CA HIS A 100 -23.28 -5.49 5.37
C HIS A 100 -22.21 -4.67 4.64
N GLU A 101 -22.25 -3.33 4.74
CA GLU A 101 -21.27 -2.44 4.11
C GLU A 101 -19.86 -2.59 4.70
N TYR A 102 -19.79 -2.86 6.01
CA TYR A 102 -18.53 -3.21 6.64
C TYR A 102 -18.01 -4.57 6.16
N GLN A 103 -18.89 -5.55 5.96
CA GLN A 103 -18.53 -6.84 5.39
C GLN A 103 -18.01 -6.72 3.95
N LEU A 104 -18.56 -5.83 3.12
CA LEU A 104 -18.04 -5.54 1.78
C LEU A 104 -16.61 -4.99 1.84
N LEU A 105 -16.32 -4.08 2.78
CA LEU A 105 -14.97 -3.57 3.00
C LEU A 105 -13.99 -4.69 3.40
N ILE A 106 -14.40 -5.58 4.32
CA ILE A 106 -13.57 -6.74 4.72
C ILE A 106 -13.34 -7.69 3.54
N ARG A 107 -14.37 -7.98 2.73
CA ARG A 107 -14.23 -8.83 1.54
C ARG A 107 -13.27 -8.22 0.54
N TYR A 108 -13.36 -6.92 0.31
CA TYR A 108 -12.42 -6.18 -0.53
C TYR A 108 -10.99 -6.28 0.01
N PHE A 109 -10.80 -6.09 1.32
CA PHE A 109 -9.50 -6.23 1.99
C PHE A 109 -8.91 -7.64 1.80
N SER A 110 -9.72 -8.67 2.03
CA SER A 110 -9.33 -10.08 1.88
C SER A 110 -8.99 -10.42 0.44
N ALA A 111 -9.74 -9.90 -0.53
CA ALA A 111 -9.46 -10.07 -1.96
C ALA A 111 -8.13 -9.42 -2.36
N CYS A 112 -7.86 -8.19 -1.90
CA CYS A 112 -6.59 -7.50 -2.12
C CYS A 112 -5.42 -8.27 -1.50
N SER A 113 -5.53 -8.64 -0.23
CA SER A 113 -4.53 -9.45 0.47
C SER A 113 -4.25 -10.75 -0.26
N THR A 114 -5.29 -11.51 -0.63
CA THR A 114 -5.15 -12.76 -1.38
C THR A 114 -4.43 -12.58 -2.72
N ALA A 115 -4.75 -11.50 -3.45
CA ALA A 115 -4.13 -11.20 -4.74
C ALA A 115 -2.63 -10.89 -4.59
N VAL A 116 -2.26 -10.06 -3.61
CA VAL A 116 -0.87 -9.71 -3.35
C VAL A 116 -0.08 -10.89 -2.77
N THR A 117 -0.64 -11.62 -1.81
CA THR A 117 -0.04 -12.83 -1.25
C THR A 117 0.19 -13.89 -2.33
N ARG A 118 -0.74 -14.05 -3.29
CA ARG A 118 -0.56 -14.97 -4.43
C ARG A 118 0.61 -14.56 -5.31
N PHE A 119 0.82 -13.26 -5.51
CA PHE A 119 1.94 -12.72 -6.28
C PHE A 119 3.29 -12.91 -5.56
N LEU A 120 3.34 -12.72 -4.24
CA LEU A 120 4.56 -12.84 -3.44
C LEU A 120 4.90 -14.29 -3.02
N ARG A 121 3.91 -15.19 -2.95
CA ARG A 121 4.08 -16.58 -2.49
C ARG A 121 5.22 -17.36 -3.16
N PRO A 122 5.46 -17.26 -4.48
CA PRO A 122 6.57 -17.95 -5.13
C PRO A 122 7.94 -17.57 -4.53
N ALA A 123 8.12 -16.30 -4.14
CA ALA A 123 9.36 -15.82 -3.53
C ALA A 123 9.58 -16.43 -2.13
N VAL A 124 8.52 -16.62 -1.35
CA VAL A 124 8.61 -17.08 0.05
C VAL A 124 8.91 -18.57 0.17
N LEU A 125 8.32 -19.39 -0.70
CA LEU A 125 8.36 -20.85 -0.57
C LEU A 125 9.67 -21.50 -1.05
N ASN A 126 10.68 -20.72 -1.47
CA ASN A 126 11.94 -21.23 -2.04
C ASN A 126 11.75 -22.26 -3.17
N ASN A 127 10.55 -22.35 -3.73
CA ASN A 127 10.27 -23.21 -4.86
C ASN A 127 10.75 -22.46 -6.09
N THR A 128 11.22 -23.20 -7.09
CA THR A 128 11.66 -22.72 -8.43
C THR A 128 10.53 -22.05 -9.25
N GLN A 129 9.48 -21.59 -8.58
CA GLN A 129 8.30 -20.99 -9.17
C GLN A 129 8.52 -19.51 -9.48
N ARG A 130 7.90 -19.12 -10.58
CA ARG A 130 8.17 -17.89 -11.31
C ARG A 130 7.27 -16.78 -10.74
N ILE A 131 7.85 -15.67 -10.29
CA ILE A 131 7.09 -14.43 -10.11
C ILE A 131 6.81 -13.89 -11.51
N LEU A 132 5.55 -13.86 -11.92
CA LEU A 132 5.13 -13.25 -13.17
C LEU A 132 4.68 -11.82 -12.87
N ALA A 133 5.42 -10.85 -13.39
CA ALA A 133 5.07 -9.44 -13.32
C ALA A 133 4.70 -8.91 -14.71
N ARG A 134 3.79 -7.95 -14.75
CA ARG A 134 3.36 -7.26 -15.96
C ARG A 134 4.46 -6.35 -16.49
N ASN A 135 5.11 -5.61 -15.61
CA ASN A 135 6.16 -4.67 -15.98
C ASN A 135 7.53 -5.35 -15.99
N ARG A 136 8.34 -5.09 -17.02
CA ARG A 136 9.75 -5.48 -16.95
C ARG A 136 10.41 -4.68 -15.84
N ILE A 137 11.07 -5.37 -14.91
CA ILE A 137 12.14 -4.76 -14.12
C ILE A 137 13.13 -4.18 -15.15
N PRO A 138 13.45 -2.88 -15.09
CA PRO A 138 14.45 -2.31 -15.98
C PRO A 138 15.73 -3.15 -15.94
N GLU A 139 16.24 -3.51 -17.12
CA GLU A 139 17.29 -4.52 -17.22
C GLU A 139 18.55 -4.16 -16.41
N HIS A 140 18.87 -2.86 -16.33
CA HIS A 140 19.96 -2.35 -15.51
C HIS A 140 19.75 -2.56 -14.00
N ILE A 141 18.50 -2.50 -13.51
CA ILE A 141 18.14 -2.82 -12.12
C ILE A 141 18.23 -4.33 -11.92
N ALA A 142 17.66 -5.11 -12.84
CA ALA A 142 17.69 -6.56 -12.74
C ALA A 142 19.13 -7.11 -12.75
N GLN A 143 19.99 -6.57 -13.60
CA GLN A 143 21.41 -6.90 -13.62
C GLN A 143 22.11 -6.43 -12.34
N SER A 144 21.88 -5.20 -11.88
CA SER A 144 22.56 -4.69 -10.68
C SER A 144 22.12 -5.37 -9.38
N VAL A 145 20.90 -5.89 -9.31
CA VAL A 145 20.37 -6.53 -8.09
C VAL A 145 20.48 -8.05 -8.15
N PHE A 146 20.42 -8.67 -9.33
CA PHE A 146 20.35 -10.13 -9.47
C PHE A 146 21.51 -10.77 -10.26
N ALA A 147 22.40 -10.00 -10.90
CA ALA A 147 23.56 -10.56 -11.59
C ALA A 147 24.79 -10.60 -10.66
N CYS A 148 24.94 -11.65 -9.86
CA CYS A 148 26.28 -12.19 -9.64
C CYS A 148 26.50 -13.27 -10.70
N SER A 149 27.23 -12.94 -11.76
CA SER A 149 27.60 -13.97 -12.73
C SER A 149 28.65 -14.89 -12.11
N PRO A 150 28.48 -16.22 -12.13
CA PRO A 150 29.56 -17.14 -11.75
C PRO A 150 30.79 -16.99 -12.64
N SER A 151 30.63 -16.42 -13.85
CA SER A 151 31.68 -16.34 -14.87
C SER A 151 32.48 -15.04 -14.88
N SER A 152 32.15 -14.06 -14.02
CA SER A 152 32.89 -12.79 -13.90
C SER A 152 33.67 -12.72 -12.59
N GLN A 153 34.30 -13.82 -12.19
CA GLN A 153 35.35 -13.75 -11.18
C GLN A 153 36.64 -13.25 -11.84
N PRO A 154 37.09 -12.00 -11.60
CA PRO A 154 38.50 -11.72 -11.76
C PRO A 154 39.25 -12.67 -10.81
N SER A 155 40.25 -13.35 -11.35
CA SER A 155 40.96 -14.51 -10.75
C SER A 155 41.71 -14.21 -9.44
N TYR A 156 41.45 -13.07 -8.78
CA TYR A 156 42.22 -12.54 -7.66
C TYR A 156 41.41 -11.87 -6.54
N SER A 157 40.08 -12.05 -6.43
CA SER A 157 39.35 -11.67 -5.20
C SER A 157 38.74 -12.90 -4.50
N LYS A 158 39.55 -13.55 -3.68
CA LYS A 158 39.04 -14.46 -2.64
C LYS A 158 38.23 -13.61 -1.64
N ASN A 159 36.99 -14.04 -1.35
CA ASN A 159 36.15 -13.68 -0.19
C ASN A 159 34.82 -12.94 -0.42
N GLN A 160 34.28 -12.83 -1.64
CA GLN A 160 32.91 -12.29 -1.83
C GLN A 160 32.06 -13.23 -2.67
N THR A 161 31.62 -14.33 -2.07
CA THR A 161 30.60 -15.19 -2.67
C THR A 161 29.23 -14.68 -2.24
N CYS A 162 28.50 -14.08 -3.16
CA CYS A 162 27.09 -13.79 -2.98
C CYS A 162 26.37 -15.09 -2.57
N SER A 163 25.72 -15.14 -1.41
CA SER A 163 24.88 -16.29 -1.06
C SER A 163 23.62 -16.28 -1.93
N HIS A 164 23.48 -17.28 -2.78
CA HIS A 164 22.33 -17.44 -3.65
C HIS A 164 21.35 -18.44 -3.06
N THR A 165 20.09 -18.04 -2.95
CA THR A 165 18.98 -18.99 -2.83
C THR A 165 18.60 -19.36 -4.26
N GLY A 166 18.44 -20.65 -4.58
CA GLY A 166 18.14 -21.14 -5.94
C GLY A 166 16.79 -20.72 -6.53
N CYS A 167 16.23 -19.58 -6.11
CA CYS A 167 14.97 -19.01 -6.56
C CYS A 167 15.21 -18.08 -7.76
N TYR A 168 14.32 -18.15 -8.76
CA TYR A 168 14.43 -17.38 -9.99
C TYR A 168 13.23 -16.46 -10.17
N ILE A 169 13.46 -15.17 -10.41
CA ILE A 169 12.44 -14.28 -10.98
C ILE A 169 12.47 -14.44 -12.49
N ILE A 170 11.30 -14.57 -13.11
CA ILE A 170 11.19 -14.42 -14.55
C ILE A 170 10.53 -13.08 -14.84
N VAL A 171 11.31 -12.18 -15.40
CA VAL A 171 10.83 -10.86 -15.81
C VAL A 171 10.51 -10.94 -17.30
N GLY A 172 9.26 -10.67 -17.68
CA GLY A 172 8.87 -10.71 -19.08
C GLY A 172 7.44 -10.22 -19.29
N THR A 173 7.26 -9.42 -20.33
CA THR A 173 5.96 -8.91 -20.78
C THR A 173 5.20 -9.88 -21.68
N ASP A 174 5.89 -10.91 -22.20
CA ASP A 174 5.35 -11.96 -23.07
C ASP A 174 6.08 -13.29 -22.81
N ILE A 175 5.45 -14.41 -23.15
CA ILE A 175 5.95 -15.78 -23.05
C ILE A 175 7.30 -15.95 -23.76
N ASN A 176 7.53 -15.19 -24.83
CA ASN A 176 8.70 -15.30 -25.71
C ASN A 176 9.92 -14.46 -25.29
N HIS A 177 9.76 -13.50 -24.36
CA HIS A 177 10.84 -12.58 -23.93
C HIS A 177 11.00 -12.58 -22.42
N ARG A 178 11.39 -13.73 -21.89
CA ARG A 178 11.56 -13.98 -20.46
C ARG A 178 13.05 -13.99 -20.12
N THR A 179 13.50 -13.02 -19.33
CA THR A 179 14.82 -13.09 -18.68
C THR A 179 14.65 -13.70 -17.29
N SER A 180 15.40 -14.76 -17.02
CA SER A 180 15.43 -15.38 -15.70
C SER A 180 16.60 -14.82 -14.92
N HIS A 181 16.32 -14.31 -13.73
CA HIS A 181 17.28 -13.72 -12.82
C HIS A 181 17.29 -14.51 -11.52
N MET A 182 18.47 -14.92 -11.05
CA MET A 182 18.61 -15.63 -9.77
C MET A 182 18.56 -14.63 -8.62
N MET A 183 17.76 -14.93 -7.61
CA MET A 183 17.57 -14.04 -6.47
C MET A 183 18.72 -14.21 -5.46
N HIS A 184 19.06 -13.12 -4.79
CA HIS A 184 19.93 -13.20 -3.62
C HIS A 184 19.15 -13.69 -2.40
N ALA A 185 19.86 -14.35 -1.48
CA ALA A 185 19.28 -14.82 -0.22
C ALA A 185 18.57 -13.69 0.56
N TRP A 186 19.22 -12.52 0.70
CA TRP A 186 18.63 -11.37 1.39
C TRP A 186 17.29 -10.93 0.82
N PHE A 187 17.08 -11.04 -0.50
CA PHE A 187 15.83 -10.61 -1.11
C PHE A 187 14.71 -11.57 -0.72
N VAL A 188 15.01 -12.87 -0.71
CA VAL A 188 14.04 -13.89 -0.30
C VAL A 188 13.72 -13.76 1.19
N ASP A 189 14.72 -13.53 2.02
CA ASP A 189 14.53 -13.30 3.46
C ASP A 189 13.70 -12.04 3.70
N TYR A 190 13.97 -10.97 2.95
CA TYR A 190 13.15 -9.76 2.98
C TYR A 190 11.70 -10.02 2.60
N ILE A 191 11.44 -10.69 1.47
CA ILE A 191 10.06 -11.00 1.07
C ILE A 191 9.36 -11.86 2.14
N ARG A 192 10.07 -12.80 2.77
CA ARG A 192 9.53 -13.61 3.88
C ARG A 192 9.16 -12.74 5.08
N GLU A 193 10.03 -11.79 5.46
CA GLU A 193 9.78 -10.85 6.56
C GLU A 193 8.57 -9.94 6.30
N ILE A 194 8.40 -9.44 5.07
CA ILE A 194 7.27 -8.57 4.74
C ILE A 194 5.99 -9.34 4.37
N PHE A 195 6.05 -10.65 4.18
CA PHE A 195 4.90 -11.43 3.69
C PHE A 195 3.72 -11.40 4.65
N GLU A 196 3.97 -11.53 5.95
CA GLU A 196 2.94 -11.43 6.99
C GLU A 196 2.35 -10.02 7.03
N ASP A 197 3.21 -9.00 6.99
CA ASP A 197 2.79 -7.60 6.99
C ASP A 197 1.92 -7.24 5.78
N VAL A 198 2.30 -7.68 4.59
CA VAL A 198 1.56 -7.45 3.35
C VAL A 198 0.23 -8.22 3.36
N SER A 199 0.20 -9.39 3.99
CA SER A 199 -1.05 -10.15 4.16
C SER A 199 -2.02 -9.43 5.11
N LEU A 200 -1.49 -8.75 6.14
CA LEU A 200 -2.26 -7.97 7.11
C LEU A 200 -2.58 -6.55 6.65
N ARG A 201 -1.82 -6.00 5.69
CA ARG A 201 -1.88 -4.62 5.17
C ARG A 201 -1.41 -4.62 3.71
N PRO A 202 -2.29 -4.89 2.74
CA PRO A 202 -1.84 -5.03 1.35
C PRO A 202 -1.51 -3.69 0.67
N GLY A 203 -1.68 -2.54 1.33
CA GLY A 203 -1.56 -1.22 0.70
C GLY A 203 -0.13 -0.73 0.40
N HIS A 204 -0.06 0.27 -0.50
CA HIS A 204 1.17 0.99 -0.85
C HIS A 204 1.93 1.50 0.38
N GLY A 205 3.22 1.17 0.49
CA GLY A 205 4.10 1.68 1.56
C GLY A 205 4.51 0.66 2.63
N VAL A 206 3.91 -0.54 2.67
CA VAL A 206 4.36 -1.62 3.58
C VAL A 206 5.77 -2.13 3.21
N ILE A 207 6.12 -2.05 1.93
CA ILE A 207 7.40 -2.50 1.38
C ILE A 207 8.48 -1.41 1.50
N ILE A 208 8.12 -0.13 1.31
CA ILE A 208 9.06 1.03 1.35
C ILE A 208 8.99 1.74 2.71
N SER A 209 8.79 1.02 3.82
CA SER A 209 8.93 1.71 5.11
C SER A 209 10.39 2.14 5.27
N PRO A 210 10.70 3.40 5.65
CA PRO A 210 12.07 3.90 5.70
C PRO A 210 12.99 3.03 6.57
N THR A 211 12.46 2.55 7.69
CA THR A 211 13.14 1.63 8.61
C THR A 211 13.51 0.30 7.93
N LYS A 212 12.59 -0.33 7.20
CA LYS A 212 12.84 -1.58 6.51
C LYS A 212 13.83 -1.41 5.37
N ILE A 213 13.77 -0.28 4.66
CA ILE A 213 14.74 -0.01 3.58
C ILE A 213 16.16 0.02 4.12
N GLU A 214 16.42 0.70 5.23
CA GLU A 214 17.75 0.76 5.83
C GLU A 214 18.24 -0.63 6.26
N GLU A 215 17.38 -1.42 6.91
CA GLU A 215 17.70 -2.79 7.29
C GLU A 215 18.04 -3.69 6.09
N ILE A 216 17.27 -3.58 5.00
CA ILE A 216 17.51 -4.33 3.77
C ILE A 216 18.81 -3.90 3.10
N LEU A 217 19.11 -2.61 3.08
CA LEU A 217 20.35 -2.10 2.49
C LEU A 217 21.57 -2.66 3.22
N ILE A 218 21.52 -2.70 4.56
CA ILE A 218 22.57 -3.32 5.37
C ILE A 218 22.68 -4.82 5.07
N LYS A 219 21.56 -5.55 4.97
CA LYS A 219 21.55 -6.99 4.61
C LYS A 219 22.09 -7.23 3.20
N ALA A 220 21.74 -6.37 2.25
CA ALA A 220 22.18 -6.43 0.87
C ALA A 220 23.70 -6.22 0.75
N GLU A 221 24.24 -5.20 1.41
CA GLU A 221 25.67 -4.89 1.43
C GLU A 221 26.49 -5.99 2.12
N THR A 222 26.00 -6.54 3.24
CA THR A 222 26.70 -7.59 3.99
C THR A 222 26.71 -8.94 3.27
N GLN A 223 25.64 -9.28 2.55
CA GLN A 223 25.57 -10.52 1.77
C GLN A 223 26.13 -10.40 0.36
N CYS A 224 26.24 -9.19 -0.19
CA CYS A 224 26.73 -8.94 -1.53
C CYS A 224 27.33 -7.52 -1.68
N ALA A 225 28.65 -7.42 -1.64
CA ALA A 225 29.37 -6.16 -1.76
C ALA A 225 29.23 -5.45 -3.13
N THR A 226 28.66 -6.11 -4.14
CA THR A 226 28.47 -5.53 -5.48
C THR A 226 27.13 -4.81 -5.62
N GLN A 227 26.24 -4.91 -4.63
CA GLN A 227 24.92 -4.30 -4.72
C GLN A 227 24.97 -2.79 -4.46
N LYS A 228 24.40 -2.04 -5.40
CA LYS A 228 24.24 -0.60 -5.25
C LYS A 228 22.95 -0.31 -4.51
N PRO A 229 22.97 0.49 -3.42
CA PRO A 229 21.77 0.89 -2.69
C PRO A 229 20.66 1.49 -3.58
N THR A 230 21.06 2.20 -4.64
CA THR A 230 20.15 2.77 -5.64
C THR A 230 19.38 1.69 -6.40
N ALA A 231 20.01 0.57 -6.73
CA ALA A 231 19.37 -0.52 -7.46
C ALA A 231 18.39 -1.28 -6.56
N VAL A 232 18.73 -1.48 -5.28
CA VAL A 232 17.83 -2.08 -4.28
C VAL A 232 16.59 -1.21 -4.10
N ARG A 233 16.74 0.11 -3.94
CA ARG A 233 15.59 1.02 -3.83
C ARG A 233 14.70 0.98 -5.06
N ALA A 234 15.28 1.03 -6.25
CA ALA A 234 14.53 0.99 -7.50
C ALA A 234 13.77 -0.34 -7.69
N LEU A 235 14.32 -1.46 -7.20
CA LEU A 235 13.60 -2.74 -7.17
C LEU A 235 12.40 -2.70 -6.22
N LEU A 236 12.54 -2.12 -5.03
CA LEU A 236 11.45 -1.99 -4.07
C LEU A 236 10.35 -1.05 -4.59
N GLU A 237 10.71 0.05 -5.25
CA GLU A 237 9.79 0.95 -5.94
C GLU A 237 9.00 0.25 -7.04
N TRP A 238 9.69 -0.53 -7.86
CA TRP A 238 9.05 -1.37 -8.87
C TRP A 238 8.08 -2.37 -8.23
N LEU A 239 8.47 -3.03 -7.14
CA LEU A 239 7.64 -4.00 -6.45
C LEU A 239 6.34 -3.37 -5.89
N ASN A 240 6.42 -2.16 -5.34
CA ASN A 240 5.21 -1.44 -4.89
C ASN A 240 4.30 -1.07 -6.06
N THR A 241 4.87 -0.61 -7.18
CA THR A 241 4.09 -0.27 -8.37
C THR A 241 3.31 -1.49 -8.88
N GLU A 242 3.93 -2.66 -8.82
CA GLU A 242 3.29 -3.91 -9.23
C GLU A 242 2.18 -4.34 -8.25
N ILE A 243 2.39 -4.15 -6.95
CA ILE A 243 1.36 -4.41 -5.94
C ILE A 243 0.18 -3.45 -6.10
N ASP A 244 0.42 -2.17 -6.32
CA ASP A 244 -0.64 -1.19 -6.57
C ASP A 244 -1.42 -1.56 -7.82
N TYR A 245 -0.74 -2.02 -8.87
CA TYR A 245 -1.40 -2.51 -10.07
C TYR A 245 -2.33 -3.70 -9.76
N ILE A 246 -1.86 -4.68 -8.99
CA ILE A 246 -2.66 -5.86 -8.58
C ILE A 246 -3.89 -5.43 -7.77
N ILE A 247 -3.72 -4.51 -6.82
CA ILE A 247 -4.81 -3.97 -6.00
C ILE A 247 -5.82 -3.22 -6.88
N ASN A 248 -5.36 -2.47 -7.87
CA ASN A 248 -6.23 -1.73 -8.79
C ASN A 248 -7.10 -2.65 -9.66
N GLN A 249 -6.75 -3.93 -9.82
CA GLN A 249 -7.61 -4.91 -10.49
C GLN A 249 -8.75 -5.42 -9.59
N VAL A 250 -8.66 -5.22 -8.28
CA VAL A 250 -9.71 -5.61 -7.33
C VAL A 250 -10.72 -4.47 -7.21
N THR A 251 -11.97 -4.76 -7.52
CA THR A 251 -13.06 -3.78 -7.44
C THR A 251 -13.78 -3.89 -6.10
N LEU A 252 -14.03 -2.75 -5.46
CA LEU A 252 -14.92 -2.67 -4.31
C LEU A 252 -16.38 -2.65 -4.81
N GLU A 253 -17.18 -3.60 -4.32
CA GLU A 253 -18.64 -3.61 -4.50
C GLU A 253 -19.24 -2.48 -3.65
N LEU A 254 -19.97 -1.58 -4.29
CA LEU A 254 -20.67 -0.45 -3.68
C LEU A 254 -22.17 -0.61 -3.89
#